data_AF-A0A7V9ZS02-F1
#
_entry.id   AF-A0A7V9ZS02-F1
#
_cell.length_a   1.000
_cell.length_b   1.000
_cell.length_c   1.000
_cell.angle_alpha   90.00
_cell.angle_beta   90.00
_cell.angle_gamma   90.00
#
_symmetry.space_group_name_H-M   'P 1'
#
loop_
_entity.id
_entity.type
_entity.pdbx_description
1 polymer ?
#
loop_
_entity_poly.entity_id
_entity_poly.type
_entity_poly.pdbx_seq_one_letter_code
_entity_poly.pdbx_strand_id
1 'polypeptide(L)'
;MKTEVQSTEEYVNIILDDEREKIVSETPTEYSDDKIERIYEFEDGAVVKYEWQNSLSGRTSTAERYNHRFTLIKTPLPNSSRFKEGIIEVINYPF
;
A
#
# COMPACT_ATOMS: atom_id res chain seq x y z
N MET A 1 9.91 -5.18 22.58
CA MET A 1 9.83 -4.27 21.41
C MET A 1 8.38 -4.25 20.95
N LYS A 2 7.76 -3.07 20.88
CA LYS A 2 6.40 -2.90 20.37
C LYS A 2 6.50 -2.76 18.84
N THR A 3 6.05 -3.76 18.09
CA THR A 3 5.79 -3.56 16.66
C THR A 3 4.41 -2.92 16.55
N GLU A 4 4.40 -1.60 16.36
CA GLU A 4 3.17 -0.88 16.02
C GLU A 4 2.70 -1.36 14.64
N VAL A 5 1.39 -1.47 14.46
CA VAL A 5 0.82 -1.79 13.15
C VAL A 5 1.10 -0.55 12.31
N GLN A 6 2.00 -0.65 11.34
CA GLN A 6 2.35 0.47 10.48
C GLN A 6 1.09 0.90 9.73
N SER A 7 0.74 2.19 9.82
CA SER A 7 -0.39 2.73 9.06
C SER A 7 -0.01 2.79 7.59
N THR A 8 -0.99 2.81 6.68
CA THR A 8 -0.72 2.96 5.24
C THR A 8 0.14 4.20 4.94
N GLU A 9 0.00 5.26 5.73
CA GLU A 9 0.80 6.50 5.62
C GLU A 9 2.29 6.24 5.89
N GLU A 10 2.64 5.31 6.77
CA GLU A 10 4.02 5.01 7.10
C GLU A 10 4.75 4.38 5.91
N TYR A 11 4.14 3.43 5.20
CA TYR A 11 4.72 2.87 3.97
C TYR A 11 4.90 3.94 2.88
N VAL A 12 3.97 4.90 2.79
CA VAL A 12 4.08 6.02 1.85
C VAL A 12 5.29 6.89 2.19
N ASN A 13 5.47 7.22 3.47
CA ASN A 13 6.62 8.02 3.91
C ASN A 13 7.93 7.29 3.66
N ILE A 14 8.02 5.98 3.93
CA ILE A 14 9.21 5.16 3.63
C ILE A 14 9.58 5.26 2.13
N ILE A 15 8.60 5.20 1.23
CA ILE A 15 8.84 5.31 -0.22
C ILE A 15 9.25 6.73 -0.61
N LEU A 16 8.65 7.76 -0.02
CA LEU A 16 8.95 9.16 -0.33
C LEU A 16 10.31 9.62 0.20
N ASP A 17 10.65 9.19 1.41
CA ASP A 17 11.91 9.50 2.09
C ASP A 17 13.06 8.57 1.65
N ASP A 18 12.76 7.59 0.79
CA ASP A 18 13.69 6.61 0.24
C ASP A 18 14.46 5.83 1.33
N GLU A 19 13.75 5.40 2.39
CA GLU A 19 14.31 4.61 3.50
C GLU A 19 14.57 3.16 3.06
N ARG A 20 15.62 2.97 2.25
CA ARG A 20 15.96 1.71 1.56
C ARG A 20 16.13 0.52 2.49
N GLU A 21 16.56 0.73 3.72
CA GLU A 21 16.73 -0.32 4.72
C GLU A 21 15.42 -0.97 5.17
N LYS A 22 14.28 -0.30 4.97
CA LYS A 22 12.94 -0.83 5.30
C LYS A 22 12.24 -1.48 4.10
N ILE A 23 12.85 -1.41 2.93
CA ILE A 23 12.31 -1.92 1.66
C ILE A 23 13.03 -3.24 1.33
N VAL A 24 12.29 -4.34 1.31
CA VAL A 24 12.82 -5.66 0.96
C VAL A 24 13.06 -5.76 -0.53
N SER A 25 12.12 -5.27 -1.34
CA SER A 25 12.25 -5.26 -2.79
C SER A 25 11.57 -4.04 -3.42
N GLU A 26 12.16 -3.54 -4.51
CA GLU A 26 11.56 -2.57 -5.42
C GLU A 26 11.59 -3.18 -6.83
N THR A 27 10.42 -3.30 -7.44
CA THR A 27 10.28 -3.81 -8.82
C THR A 27 9.59 -2.76 -9.70
N PRO A 28 10.25 -2.22 -10.74
CA PRO A 28 9.59 -1.39 -11.73
C PRO A 28 8.67 -2.25 -12.62
N THR A 29 7.40 -1.87 -12.73
CA THR A 29 6.42 -2.59 -13.58
C THR A 29 6.12 -1.85 -14.88
N GLU A 30 6.23 -0.53 -14.90
CA GLU A 30 6.06 0.28 -16.10
C GLU A 30 6.95 1.53 -16.04
N TYR A 31 7.57 1.88 -17.16
CA TYR A 31 8.39 3.07 -17.27
C TYR A 31 8.24 3.69 -18.66
N SER A 32 7.80 4.94 -18.69
CA SER A 32 7.70 5.79 -19.88
C SER A 32 7.89 7.26 -19.47
N ASP A 33 8.09 8.14 -20.44
CA ASP A 33 8.24 9.58 -20.18
C ASP A 33 7.03 10.19 -19.44
N ASP A 34 5.85 9.60 -19.60
CA ASP A 34 4.59 10.09 -19.02
C ASP A 34 4.10 9.27 -17.82
N LYS A 35 4.76 8.16 -17.47
CA LYS A 35 4.23 7.22 -16.47
C LYS A 35 5.33 6.35 -15.85
N ILE A 36 5.27 6.21 -14.54
CA ILE A 36 6.12 5.30 -13.75
C ILE A 36 5.23 4.45 -12.87
N GLU A 37 5.47 3.15 -12.83
CA GLU A 37 4.88 2.25 -11.85
C GLU A 37 5.95 1.40 -11.18
N ARG A 38 5.86 1.29 -9.86
CA ARG A 38 6.75 0.48 -9.03
C ARG A 38 5.96 -0.30 -7.99
N ILE A 39 6.47 -1.47 -7.63
CA ILE A 39 5.97 -2.30 -6.55
C ILE A 39 7.04 -2.36 -5.47
N TYR A 40 6.63 -2.05 -4.24
CA TYR A 40 7.46 -2.10 -3.05
C TYR A 40 6.98 -3.20 -2.12
N GLU A 41 7.89 -4.05 -1.66
CA GLU A 41 7.65 -5.09 -0.67
C GLU A 41 8.37 -4.76 0.63
N PHE A 42 7.67 -4.93 1.76
CA PHE A 42 8.17 -4.63 3.10
C PHE A 42 8.38 -5.89 3.93
N GLU A 43 9.18 -5.78 5.00
CA GLU A 43 9.54 -6.92 5.86
C GLU A 43 8.34 -7.58 6.55
N ASP A 44 7.31 -6.80 6.86
CA ASP A 44 6.07 -7.29 7.45
C ASP A 44 5.14 -7.97 6.42
N GLY A 45 5.56 -8.07 5.16
CA GLY A 45 4.83 -8.69 4.07
C GLY A 45 3.80 -7.79 3.40
N ALA A 46 3.72 -6.50 3.77
CA ALA A 46 2.95 -5.52 3.03
C ALA A 46 3.52 -5.30 1.62
N VAL A 47 2.63 -4.99 0.68
CA VAL A 47 3.01 -4.67 -0.71
C VAL A 47 2.30 -3.41 -1.15
N VAL A 48 3.05 -2.40 -1.57
CA VAL A 48 2.54 -1.10 -2.00
C VAL A 48 2.91 -0.83 -3.45
N LYS A 49 1.92 -0.47 -4.26
CA LYS A 49 2.12 0.07 -5.60
C LYS A 49 2.31 1.58 -5.52
N TYR A 50 3.37 2.07 -6.14
CA TYR A 50 3.56 3.48 -6.45
C TYR A 50 3.29 3.71 -7.93
N GLU A 51 2.49 4.73 -8.22
CA GLU A 51 2.18 5.16 -9.58
C GLU A 51 2.41 6.66 -9.69
N TRP A 52 3.13 7.05 -10.73
CA TRP A 52 3.25 8.43 -11.17
C TRP A 52 2.81 8.55 -12.61
N GLN A 53 2.12 9.64 -12.92
CA GLN A 53 1.79 9.97 -14.30
C GLN A 53 1.90 11.48 -14.51
N ASN A 54 2.30 11.86 -15.72
CA ASN A 54 2.38 13.25 -16.15
C ASN A 54 0.97 13.82 -16.29
N SER A 55 0.67 14.88 -15.54
CA SER A 55 -0.65 15.54 -15.57
C SER A 55 -0.82 16.59 -16.68
N LEU A 56 0.15 16.71 -17.60
CA LEU A 56 0.07 17.70 -18.67
C LEU A 56 -1.21 17.53 -19.52
N SER A 57 -1.97 18.62 -19.54
CA SER A 57 -3.29 18.81 -20.13
C SER A 57 -3.35 18.38 -21.59
N GLY A 58 -4.01 17.26 -21.89
CA GLY A 58 -4.21 16.83 -23.28
C GLY A 58 -4.93 15.51 -23.53
N ARG A 59 -5.18 14.68 -22.50
CA ARG A 59 -5.83 13.37 -22.68
C ARG A 59 -7.29 13.39 -22.18
N THR A 60 -8.21 13.18 -23.10
CA THR A 60 -9.69 13.19 -22.98
C THR A 60 -10.28 11.90 -22.40
N SER A 61 -9.60 11.27 -21.42
CA SER A 61 -10.10 10.04 -20.81
C SER A 61 -10.58 10.28 -19.38
N THR A 62 -11.70 9.65 -19.03
CA THR A 62 -12.38 9.63 -17.72
C THR A 62 -11.61 8.88 -16.62
N ALA A 63 -10.38 8.43 -16.88
CA ALA A 63 -9.53 7.81 -15.87
C ALA A 63 -9.11 8.83 -14.80
N GLU A 64 -9.09 8.40 -13.53
CA GLU A 64 -8.72 9.24 -12.38
C GLU A 64 -7.39 9.99 -12.62
N ARG A 65 -7.42 11.31 -12.43
CA ARG A 65 -6.25 12.18 -12.56
C ARG A 65 -5.51 12.26 -11.22
N TYR A 66 -4.27 11.79 -11.20
CA TYR A 66 -3.33 11.93 -10.08
C TYR A 66 -1.92 12.20 -10.60
N ASN A 67 -1.07 12.85 -9.80
CA ASN A 67 0.37 12.94 -10.07
C ASN A 67 1.11 11.78 -9.41
N HIS A 68 0.78 11.51 -8.14
CA HIS A 68 1.31 10.40 -7.36
C HIS A 68 0.13 9.64 -6.76
N ARG A 69 0.17 8.31 -6.83
CA ARG A 69 -0.80 7.44 -6.18
C ARG A 69 -0.07 6.28 -5.52
N PHE A 70 -0.50 5.97 -4.30
CA PHE A 70 0.00 4.85 -3.52
C PHE A 70 -1.18 3.93 -3.24
N THR A 71 -1.04 2.66 -3.59
CA THR A 71 -2.08 1.64 -3.41
C THR A 71 -1.51 0.50 -2.60
N LEU A 72 -2.12 0.20 -1.45
CA LEU A 72 -1.80 -1.00 -0.69
C LEU A 72 -2.41 -2.22 -1.41
N ILE A 73 -1.57 -3.01 -2.07
CA ILE A 73 -1.97 -4.23 -2.79
C ILE A 73 -2.19 -5.37 -1.80
N LYS A 74 -1.28 -5.49 -0.83
CA LYS A 74 -1.30 -6.56 0.17
C LYS A 74 -1.09 -5.95 1.54
N THR A 75 -1.99 -6.26 2.46
CA THR A 75 -1.88 -5.85 3.86
C THR A 75 -0.69 -6.56 4.53
N PRO A 76 -0.05 -5.93 5.53
CA PRO A 76 0.96 -6.61 6.33
C PRO A 76 0.41 -7.89 6.93
N LEU A 77 1.31 -8.84 7.18
CA LEU A 77 0.95 -10.09 7.84
C LEU A 77 0.37 -9.76 9.23
N PRO A 78 -0.77 -10.35 9.60
CA PRO A 78 -1.35 -10.13 10.90
C PRO A 78 -0.34 -10.58 11.95
N ASN A 79 -0.03 -9.70 12.89
CA ASN A 79 0.83 -10.04 14.00
C ASN A 79 0.15 -11.17 14.80
N SER A 80 0.71 -12.38 14.70
CA SER A 80 0.16 -13.61 15.31
C SER A 80 -0.02 -13.50 16.83
N SER A 81 0.69 -12.56 17.47
CA SER A 81 0.58 -12.28 18.90
C SER A 81 -0.50 -11.25 19.28
N ARG A 82 -1.29 -10.74 18.32
CA ARG A 82 -2.33 -9.71 18.53
C ARG A 82 -3.73 -10.10 18.09
N PHE A 83 -4.01 -11.36 17.78
CA PHE A 83 -5.39 -11.81 17.73
C PHE A 83 -5.98 -11.68 19.14
N LYS A 84 -6.78 -10.63 19.38
CA LYS A 84 -7.74 -10.66 20.48
C LYS A 84 -8.80 -11.67 20.07
N GLU A 85 -9.09 -12.65 20.91
CA GLU A 85 -10.32 -13.44 20.78
C GLU A 85 -11.49 -12.45 20.77
N GLY A 86 -11.97 -12.12 19.56
CA GLY A 86 -13.25 -11.45 19.40
C GLY A 86 -14.32 -12.50 19.55
N ILE A 87 -15.18 -12.35 20.55
CA ILE A 87 -16.41 -13.15 20.63
C ILE A 87 -17.24 -12.78 19.40
N ILE A 88 -17.43 -13.72 18.47
CA ILE A 88 -18.44 -13.59 17.41
C ILE A 88 -19.77 -13.88 18.09
N GLU A 89 -20.50 -12.84 18.52
CA GLU A 89 -21.89 -13.01 18.95
C GLU A 89 -22.75 -13.35 17.72
N VAL A 90 -23.16 -14.61 17.64
CA VAL A 90 -24.20 -15.05 16.70
C VAL A 90 -25.54 -14.57 17.25
N ILE A 91 -26.08 -13.49 16.68
CA ILE A 91 -27.44 -13.05 16.97
C ILE A 91 -28.41 -14.01 16.27
N ASN A 92 -28.94 -14.98 17.01
CA ASN A 92 -30.04 -15.82 16.53
C ASN A 92 -31.34 -15.02 16.61
N TYR A 93 -31.93 -14.68 15.45
CA TYR A 93 -33.29 -14.15 15.41
C TYR A 93 -34.31 -15.28 15.64
N PRO A 94 -35.26 -15.15 16.58
CA PRO A 94 -36.36 -16.10 16.69
C PRO A 94 -37.29 -15.94 15.49
N PHE A 95 -37.67 -17.08 14.89
CA PHE A 95 -38.71 -17.17 13.85
C PHE A 95 -40.11 -16.91 14.42
#